data_AF-A0A834CNC3-F1
#
_entry.id   AF-A0A834CNC3-F1
#
_cell.length_a   1.000
_cell.length_b   1.000
_cell.length_c   1.000
_cell.angle_alpha   90.00
_cell.angle_beta   90.00
_cell.angle_gamma   90.00
#
_symmetry.space_group_name_H-M   'P 1'
#
loop_
_entity.id
_entity.type
_entity.pdbx_description
1 polymer ?
#
loop_
_entity_poly.entity_id
_entity_poly.type
_entity_poly.pdbx_seq_one_letter_code
_entity_poly.pdbx_strand_id
1 'polypeptide(L)'
;MTKCSLETVLRVHSPQFYWKVMTRADLGLADAYIDGDFSFAVENDGLLNLFMIIIAGRDAISSATKSNKTRGWWTPLIFTAGIASAKDFLNHFLRQNTLTHARRNISRHYDLV
;
A
#
# COMPACT_ATOMS: atom_id res chain seq x y z
N MET A 1 -8.91 -23.26 17.99
CA MET A 1 -8.63 -21.85 17.67
C MET A 1 -7.22 -21.53 18.15
N THR A 2 -6.25 -21.53 17.24
CA THR A 2 -4.88 -21.08 17.56
C THR A 2 -4.91 -19.57 17.76
N LYS A 3 -4.48 -19.10 18.93
CA LYS A 3 -4.31 -17.68 19.22
C LYS A 3 -3.29 -17.14 18.22
N CYS A 4 -3.70 -16.21 17.35
CA CYS A 4 -2.74 -15.50 16.50
C CYS A 4 -1.92 -14.58 17.41
N SER A 5 -0.61 -14.82 17.50
CA SER A 5 0.32 -14.06 18.36
C SER A 5 0.88 -12.82 17.67
N LEU A 6 0.47 -12.54 16.44
CA LEU A 6 0.93 -11.40 15.67
C LEU A 6 0.25 -10.12 16.15
N GLU A 7 1.03 -9.24 16.75
CA GLU A 7 0.62 -7.91 17.19
C GLU A 7 1.66 -6.90 16.72
N THR A 8 1.19 -5.71 16.34
CA THR A 8 2.06 -4.57 16.03
C THR A 8 1.33 -3.28 16.40
N VAL A 9 2.08 -2.33 16.97
CA VAL A 9 1.55 -1.01 17.33
C VAL A 9 2.25 0.03 16.48
N LEU A 10 1.49 0.63 15.57
CA LEU A 10 1.93 1.70 14.70
C LEU A 10 1.66 3.06 15.38
N ARG A 11 2.69 3.91 15.43
CA ARG A 11 2.62 5.28 15.96
C ARG A 11 2.76 6.26 14.80
N VAL A 12 1.71 7.05 14.56
CA VAL A 12 1.73 8.10 13.54
C VAL A 12 2.29 9.38 14.16
N HIS A 13 3.32 9.94 13.53
CA HIS A 13 3.99 11.17 13.97
C HIS A 13 3.54 12.39 13.18
N SER A 14 3.04 12.17 11.96
CA SER A 14 2.71 13.23 11.00
C SER A 14 1.37 12.95 10.30
N PRO A 15 0.47 13.94 10.17
CA PRO A 15 -0.76 13.80 9.38
C PRO A 15 -0.51 13.48 7.90
N GLN A 16 0.69 13.74 7.38
CA GLN A 16 1.07 13.39 6.00
C GLN A 16 1.00 11.88 5.75
N PHE A 17 1.16 11.06 6.80
CA PHE A 17 0.94 9.62 6.75
C PHE A 17 -0.36 9.27 6.03
N TYR A 18 -1.49 9.84 6.49
CA TYR A 18 -2.80 9.52 5.94
C TYR A 18 -2.92 9.94 4.48
N TRP A 19 -2.38 11.12 4.12
CA TRP A 19 -2.41 11.59 2.75
C TRP A 19 -1.58 10.69 1.83
N LYS A 20 -0.36 10.32 2.22
CA LYS A 20 0.52 9.45 1.42
C LYS A 20 -0.10 8.07 1.24
N VAL A 21 -0.57 7.43 2.31
CA VAL A 21 -1.22 6.11 2.26
C VAL A 21 -2.47 6.13 1.37
N MET A 22 -3.33 7.15 1.48
CA MET A 22 -4.57 7.23 0.71
C MET A 22 -4.35 7.60 -0.76
N THR A 23 -3.33 8.41 -1.07
CA THR A 23 -3.15 8.98 -2.41
C THR A 23 -2.00 8.39 -3.20
N ARG A 24 -1.10 7.59 -2.62
CA ARG A 24 0.08 7.06 -3.33
C ARG A 24 0.12 5.53 -3.44
N ALA A 25 -1.02 4.86 -3.29
CA ALA A 25 -1.15 3.40 -3.41
C ALA A 25 -0.08 2.69 -2.55
N ASP A 26 0.47 1.56 -3.02
CA ASP A 26 1.43 0.75 -2.27
C ASP A 26 2.72 1.51 -1.90
N LEU A 27 3.13 2.47 -2.74
CA LEU A 27 4.30 3.31 -2.49
C LEU A 27 4.04 4.33 -1.37
N GLY A 28 2.79 4.68 -1.10
CA GLY A 28 2.43 5.67 -0.08
C GLY A 28 2.77 5.25 1.34
N LEU A 29 2.62 3.95 1.64
CA LEU A 29 3.02 3.40 2.93
C LEU A 29 4.55 3.34 3.07
N ALA A 30 5.25 2.99 1.99
CA ALA A 30 6.71 2.96 1.97
C ALA A 30 7.32 4.36 2.11
N ASP A 31 6.83 5.33 1.33
CA ASP A 31 7.21 6.75 1.43
C ASP A 31 7.00 7.25 2.87
N ALA A 32 5.82 6.98 3.46
CA ALA A 32 5.52 7.43 4.80
C ALA A 32 6.41 6.78 5.88
N TYR A 33 6.89 5.55 5.65
CA TYR A 33 7.82 4.88 6.55
C TYR A 33 9.24 5.48 6.43
N ILE A 34 9.73 5.64 5.20
CA ILE A 34 11.06 6.18 4.91
C ILE A 34 11.17 7.64 5.39
N ASP A 35 10.13 8.44 5.18
CA ASP A 35 10.07 9.84 5.59
C ASP A 35 9.83 10.01 7.11
N GLY A 36 9.59 8.91 7.85
CA GLY A 36 9.37 8.93 9.29
C GLY A 36 8.01 9.47 9.72
N ASP A 37 7.01 9.50 8.83
CA ASP A 37 5.65 9.93 9.18
C ASP A 37 4.97 9.00 10.18
N PHE A 38 5.45 7.76 10.28
CA PHE A 38 5.08 6.80 11.32
C PHE A 38 6.26 5.91 11.71
N SER A 39 6.18 5.30 12.88
CA SER A 39 7.10 4.26 13.32
C SER A 39 6.38 3.16 14.09
N PHE A 40 7.12 2.16 14.53
CA PHE A 40 6.59 1.08 15.38
C PHE A 40 7.02 1.26 16.82
N ALA A 41 6.15 0.92 17.76
CA ALA A 41 6.49 0.91 19.18
C ALA A 41 7.53 -0.16 19.52
N VAL A 42 7.54 -1.26 18.78
CA VAL A 42 8.56 -2.31 18.81
C VAL A 42 9.33 -2.24 17.51
N GLU A 43 10.58 -1.79 17.58
CA GLU A 43 11.36 -1.37 16.41
C GLU A 43 11.78 -2.55 15.52
N ASN A 44 12.06 -3.73 16.10
CA ASN A 44 12.64 -4.85 15.36
C ASN A 44 11.61 -5.68 14.58
N ASP A 45 10.41 -5.87 15.13
CA ASP A 45 9.41 -6.78 14.54
C ASP A 45 8.17 -6.06 13.99
N GLY A 46 8.03 -4.76 14.25
CA GLY A 46 6.79 -4.03 13.98
C GLY A 46 6.39 -4.01 12.50
N LEU A 47 7.35 -3.76 11.61
CA LEU A 47 7.11 -3.71 10.16
C LEU A 47 6.84 -5.11 9.59
N LEU A 48 7.62 -6.11 10.03
CA LEU A 48 7.43 -7.50 9.62
C LEU A 48 6.05 -8.02 10.05
N ASN A 49 5.67 -7.77 11.31
CA ASN A 49 4.37 -8.16 11.85
C ASN A 49 3.24 -7.47 11.10
N LEU A 50 3.39 -6.20 10.70
CA LEU A 50 2.41 -5.50 9.87
C LEU A 50 2.19 -6.23 8.53
N PHE A 51 3.26 -6.57 7.81
CA PHE A 51 3.14 -7.31 6.56
C PHE A 51 2.55 -8.72 6.76
N MET A 52 2.98 -9.44 7.80
CA MET A 52 2.41 -10.75 8.13
C MET A 52 0.91 -10.67 8.43
N ILE A 53 0.46 -9.65 9.17
CA ILE A 53 -0.96 -9.41 9.45
C ILE A 53 -1.74 -9.11 8.17
N ILE A 54 -1.20 -8.26 7.29
CA ILE A 54 -1.85 -7.92 6.01
C ILE A 54 -1.99 -9.17 5.12
N ILE A 55 -0.94 -9.99 5.03
CA ILE A 55 -0.96 -11.24 4.25
C ILE A 55 -1.94 -12.25 4.84
N ALA A 56 -1.88 -12.50 6.15
CA ALA A 56 -2.79 -13.41 6.83
C ALA A 56 -4.26 -12.96 6.70
N GLY A 57 -4.51 -11.65 6.77
CA GLY A 57 -5.83 -11.05 6.55
C GLY A 57 -6.33 -11.27 5.13
N ARG A 58 -5.48 -11.10 4.11
CA ARG A 58 -5.82 -11.39 2.70
C ARG A 58 -6.25 -12.85 2.53
N ASP A 59 -5.50 -13.79 3.10
CA ASP A 59 -5.77 -15.23 2.96
C ASP A 59 -7.07 -15.63 3.66
N ALA A 60 -7.34 -15.06 4.85
CA ALA A 60 -8.60 -15.25 5.57
C ALA A 60 -9.80 -14.67 4.79
N ILE A 61 -9.68 -13.44 4.27
CA ILE A 61 -10.73 -12.79 3.47
C ILE A 61 -10.98 -13.58 2.19
N SER A 62 -9.94 -14.03 1.48
CA SER A 62 -10.09 -14.80 0.25
C SER A 62 -10.80 -16.14 0.49
N SER A 63 -10.56 -16.77 1.64
CA SER A 63 -11.22 -18.01 2.07
C SER A 63 -12.69 -17.78 2.42
N ALA A 64 -13.02 -16.69 3.13
CA ALA A 64 -14.40 -16.30 3.44
C ALA A 64 -15.18 -15.85 2.19
N THR A 65 -14.52 -15.24 1.22
CA THR A 65 -15.15 -14.78 -0.03
C THR A 65 -15.42 -15.96 -0.98
N LYS A 66 -14.60 -17.02 -0.95
CA LYS A 66 -14.90 -18.29 -1.64
C LYS A 66 -16.17 -18.97 -1.08
N SER A 67 -16.50 -18.77 0.20
CA SER A 67 -17.72 -19.33 0.80
C SER A 67 -18.96 -18.44 0.68
N ASN A 68 -18.82 -17.12 0.46
CA ASN A 68 -19.93 -16.18 0.30
C ASN A 68 -19.97 -15.56 -1.11
N LYS A 69 -20.57 -16.27 -2.07
CA LYS A 69 -21.05 -15.69 -3.34
C LYS A 69 -22.37 -14.92 -3.15
N THR A 70 -22.44 -14.02 -2.18
CA THR A 70 -23.60 -13.14 -2.02
C THR A 70 -23.13 -11.70 -1.99
N ARG A 71 -23.10 -11.10 -3.18
CA ARG A 71 -22.95 -9.66 -3.38
C ARG A 71 -24.17 -8.99 -2.76
N GLY A 72 -24.05 -8.52 -1.52
CA GLY A 72 -25.13 -7.82 -0.82
C GLY A 72 -25.41 -6.46 -1.47
N TRP A 73 -26.68 -6.09 -1.58
CA TRP A 73 -27.17 -4.80 -2.11
C TRP A 73 -26.57 -3.56 -1.40
N TRP A 74 -26.09 -3.74 -0.17
CA TRP A 74 -25.41 -2.69 0.62
C TRP A 74 -23.89 -2.59 0.38
N THR A 75 -23.33 -3.41 -0.53
CA THR A 75 -21.91 -3.24 -0.91
C THR A 75 -21.78 -1.86 -1.54
N PRO A 76 -20.88 -0.97 -1.05
CA PRO A 76 -20.82 0.40 -1.54
C PRO A 76 -20.61 0.40 -3.05
N LEU A 77 -21.67 0.73 -3.81
CA LEU A 77 -21.63 0.92 -5.26
C LEU A 77 -20.77 2.11 -5.67
N ILE A 78 -20.27 2.84 -4.68
CA ILE A 78 -19.43 4.00 -4.82
C ILE A 78 -18.07 3.61 -4.23
N PHE A 79 -17.00 3.76 -5.01
CA PHE A 79 -15.64 4.07 -4.51
C PHE A 79 -14.48 3.05 -4.49
N THR A 80 -14.43 1.97 -5.29
CA THR A 80 -13.15 1.21 -5.38
C THR A 80 -12.65 0.92 -6.79
N ALA A 81 -13.49 0.52 -7.75
CA ALA A 81 -12.98 0.16 -9.08
C ALA A 81 -12.77 1.36 -10.03
N GLY A 82 -13.64 2.36 -9.99
CA GLY A 82 -13.65 3.45 -11.00
C GLY A 82 -12.58 4.51 -10.79
N ILE A 83 -12.36 4.95 -9.55
CA ILE A 83 -11.45 6.07 -9.24
C ILE A 83 -9.98 5.63 -9.26
N ALA A 84 -9.68 4.42 -8.75
CA ALA A 84 -8.35 3.84 -8.85
C ALA A 84 -7.94 3.63 -10.31
N SER A 85 -8.80 2.99 -11.11
CA SER A 85 -8.53 2.77 -12.54
C SER A 85 -8.39 4.08 -13.33
N ALA A 86 -9.21 5.09 -13.03
CA ALA A 86 -9.12 6.40 -13.68
C ALA A 86 -7.82 7.14 -13.33
N LYS A 87 -7.38 7.07 -12.07
CA LYS A 87 -6.12 7.68 -11.63
C LYS A 87 -4.91 6.96 -12.22
N ASP A 88 -4.90 5.63 -12.25
CA ASP A 88 -3.80 4.86 -12.83
C ASP A 88 -3.74 5.04 -14.36
N PHE A 89 -4.89 5.09 -15.03
CA PHE A 89 -4.99 5.43 -16.45
C PHE A 89 -4.46 6.85 -16.73
N LEU A 90 -4.85 7.84 -15.92
CA LEU A 90 -4.38 9.22 -16.07
C LEU A 90 -2.87 9.33 -15.81
N ASN A 91 -2.35 8.68 -14.77
CA ASN A 91 -0.92 8.62 -14.48
C ASN A 91 -0.13 7.92 -15.61
N HIS A 92 -0.68 6.87 -16.21
CA HIS A 92 -0.09 6.21 -17.38
C HIS A 92 -0.12 7.09 -18.63
N PHE A 93 -1.21 7.81 -18.86
CA PHE A 93 -1.37 8.71 -20.00
C PHE A 93 -0.46 9.95 -19.90
N LEU A 94 -0.25 10.47 -18.68
CA LEU A 94 0.59 11.63 -18.42
C LEU A 94 2.09 11.31 -18.30
N ARG A 95 2.47 10.03 -18.13
CA ARG A 95 3.87 9.59 -18.18
C ARG A 95 4.37 9.53 -19.64
N GLN A 96 4.68 10.69 -20.21
CA GLN A 96 5.46 10.75 -21.45
C GLN A 96 6.94 10.44 -21.14
N ASN A 97 7.36 9.19 -21.37
CA ASN A 97 8.77 8.85 -21.46
C ASN A 97 9.28 9.22 -22.86
N THR A 98 9.80 10.43 -23.05
CA THR A 98 10.60 10.72 -24.25
C THR A 98 11.96 10.02 -24.13
N LEU A 99 12.50 9.53 -25.26
CA LEU A 99 13.74 8.73 -25.29
C LEU A 99 14.93 9.42 -24.58
N THR A 100 14.94 10.75 -24.59
CA THR A 100 15.94 11.59 -23.93
C THR A 100 15.82 11.56 -22.40
N HIS A 101 14.61 11.49 -21.84
CA HIS A 101 14.37 11.39 -20.40
C HIS A 101 14.66 9.98 -19.86
N ALA A 102 14.36 8.94 -20.63
CA ALA A 102 14.67 7.56 -20.25
C ALA A 102 16.18 7.31 -20.10
N ARG A 103 17.02 7.80 -21.03
CA ARG A 103 18.49 7.69 -20.94
C ARG A 103 19.07 8.39 -19.72
N ARG A 104 18.56 9.58 -19.36
CA ARG A 104 19.02 10.37 -18.20
C ARG A 104 18.53 9.82 -16.85
N ASN A 105 17.43 9.06 -16.83
CA ASN A 105 16.94 8.38 -15.62
C ASN A 105 17.78 7.12 -15.33
N ILE A 106 18.08 6.32 -16.36
CA ILE A 106 18.94 5.13 -16.24
C ILE A 106 20.38 5.50 -15.81
N SER A 107 20.92 6.61 -16.32
CA SER A 107 22.27 7.07 -15.95
C SER A 107 22.41 7.62 -14.53
N ARG A 108 21.31 7.81 -13.79
CA ARG A 108 21.32 8.31 -12.40
C ARG A 108 21.04 7.23 -11.36
N HIS A 109 20.54 6.07 -11.77
CA HIS A 109 20.09 5.02 -10.86
C HIS A 109 20.86 3.73 -11.11
N TYR A 110 22.16 3.72 -10.76
CA TYR A 110 22.89 2.65 -10.05
C TYR A 110 24.38 3.01 -10.01
N ASP A 111 24.77 3.98 -9.17
CA ASP A 111 26.13 4.02 -8.65
C ASP A 111 26.08 3.37 -7.26
N LEU A 112 26.11 2.03 -7.25
CA LEU A 112 26.44 1.25 -6.07
C LEU A 112 27.97 1.30 -5.93
N VAL A 113 28.48 2.32 -5.23
CA VAL A 113 29.86 2.35 -4.73
C VAL A 113 29.90 1.78 -3.32
#